data_AF-A0A1V5TB36-F1
#
_entry.id   AF-A0A1V5TB36-F1
#
_cell.length_a   1.000
_cell.length_b   1.000
_cell.length_c   1.000
_cell.angle_alpha   90.00
_cell.angle_beta   90.00
_cell.angle_gamma   90.00
#
_symmetry.space_group_name_H-M   'P 1'
#
loop_
_entity.id
_entity.type
_entity.pdbx_description
1 polymer ?
#
loop_
_entity_poly.entity_id
_entity_poly.type
_entity_poly.pdbx_seq_one_letter_code
_entity_poly.pdbx_strand_id
1 'polypeptide(L)'
;MDYSTELVDWTQEYMALVNADFGGTVPAERQILENSRLLIMNNAACHLAHLAPIEFLYMLPDSREYFFSQPIPWWLKEAGYTAT
;
A
#
# COMPACT_ATOMS: atom_id res chain seq x y z
N MET A 1 3.22 -2.56 -23.04
CA MET A 1 2.07 -2.25 -22.18
C MET A 1 1.75 -0.78 -22.37
N ASP A 2 0.46 -0.43 -22.42
CA ASP A 2 0.01 0.95 -22.43
C ASP A 2 0.07 1.48 -20.99
N TYR A 3 0.88 2.51 -20.76
CA TYR A 3 1.05 3.14 -19.44
C TYR A 3 -0.28 3.60 -18.84
N SER A 4 -1.27 3.93 -19.67
CA SER A 4 -2.59 4.34 -19.21
C SER A 4 -3.40 3.17 -18.61
N THR A 5 -3.30 1.97 -19.19
CA THR A 5 -3.96 0.77 -18.64
C THR A 5 -3.32 0.34 -17.34
N GLU A 6 -1.99 0.32 -17.28
CA GLU A 6 -1.25 -0.03 -16.05
C GLU A 6 -1.58 0.93 -14.90
N LEU A 7 -1.62 2.24 -15.16
CA LEU A 7 -2.01 3.23 -14.15
C LEU A 7 -3.43 2.99 -13.58
N VAL A 8 -4.39 2.65 -14.46
CA VAL A 8 -5.77 2.39 -14.05
C VAL A 8 -5.87 1.14 -13.18
N ASP A 9 -5.19 0.05 -13.57
CA ASP A 9 -5.21 -1.22 -12.83
C ASP A 9 -4.64 -1.03 -11.41
N TRP A 10 -3.47 -0.40 -11.30
CA TRP A 10 -2.84 -0.13 -10.00
C TRP A 10 -3.65 0.82 -9.12
N THR A 11 -4.31 1.82 -9.72
CA THR A 11 -5.19 2.73 -8.97
C THR A 11 -6.41 1.98 -8.41
N GLN A 12 -7.00 1.07 -9.20
CA GLN A 12 -8.13 0.25 -8.75
C GLN A 12 -7.73 -0.71 -7.62
N GLU A 13 -6.59 -1.37 -7.74
CA GLU A 13 -6.07 -2.25 -6.69
C GLU A 13 -5.77 -1.48 -5.39
N TYR A 14 -5.15 -0.30 -5.50
CA TYR A 14 -4.92 0.58 -4.35
C TYR A 14 -6.24 0.95 -3.66
N MET A 15 -7.24 1.39 -4.42
CA MET A 15 -8.54 1.78 -3.86
C MET A 15 -9.32 0.59 -3.29
N ALA A 16 -9.17 -0.61 -3.83
CA ALA A 16 -9.75 -1.82 -3.25
C ALA A 16 -9.17 -2.10 -1.85
N LEU A 17 -7.86 -1.87 -1.67
CA LEU A 17 -7.20 -2.03 -0.37
C LEU A 17 -7.61 -0.95 0.64
N VAL A 18 -7.68 0.32 0.21
CA VAL A 18 -8.20 1.43 1.04
C VAL A 18 -9.56 1.07 1.62
N ASN A 19 -10.44 0.52 0.78
CA ASN A 19 -11.82 0.21 1.14
C ASN A 19 -12.00 -1.19 1.76
N ALA A 20 -10.94 -1.95 1.96
CA ALA A 20 -11.03 -3.27 2.57
C ALA A 20 -11.46 -3.16 4.04
N ASP A 21 -12.54 -3.86 4.41
CA ASP A 21 -13.03 -3.93 5.79
C ASP A 21 -12.66 -5.27 6.42
N PHE A 22 -11.92 -5.21 7.53
CA PHE A 22 -11.54 -6.38 8.34
C PHE A 22 -12.32 -6.45 9.67
N GLY A 23 -13.42 -5.72 9.81
CA GLY A 23 -14.25 -5.66 11.02
C GLY A 23 -14.83 -7.01 11.47
N GLY A 24 -14.94 -7.98 10.56
CA GLY A 24 -15.43 -9.33 10.84
C GLY A 24 -14.39 -10.33 11.37
N THR A 25 -13.08 -10.00 11.36
CA THR A 25 -12.02 -10.93 11.76
C THR A 25 -11.68 -10.85 13.25
N VAL A 26 -11.12 -11.92 13.82
CA VAL A 26 -10.69 -11.91 15.24
C VAL A 26 -9.53 -10.92 15.43
N PRO A 27 -9.33 -10.36 16.64
CA PRO A 27 -8.40 -9.23 16.82
C PRO A 27 -6.96 -9.47 16.33
N ALA A 28 -6.40 -10.66 16.54
CA ALA A 28 -5.06 -11.00 16.10
C ALA A 28 -4.95 -11.08 14.55
N GLU A 29 -5.93 -11.73 13.90
CA GLU A 29 -5.99 -11.82 12.45
C GLU A 29 -6.22 -10.45 11.81
N ARG A 30 -7.09 -9.63 12.42
CA ARG A 30 -7.31 -8.25 12.01
C ARG A 30 -6.00 -7.47 11.99
N GLN A 31 -5.23 -7.55 13.07
CA GLN A 31 -3.95 -6.85 13.14
C GLN A 31 -2.97 -7.30 12.05
N ILE A 32 -2.91 -8.60 11.76
CA ILE A 32 -2.07 -9.14 10.68
C ILE A 32 -2.55 -8.63 9.31
N LEU A 33 -3.86 -8.63 9.05
CA LEU A 33 -4.45 -8.17 7.79
C LEU A 33 -4.28 -6.66 7.60
N GLU A 34 -4.48 -5.88 8.65
CA GLU A 34 -4.26 -4.44 8.68
C GLU A 34 -2.80 -4.10 8.37
N ASN A 35 -1.86 -4.77 9.02
CA ASN A 35 -0.44 -4.56 8.77
C ASN A 35 -0.03 -5.01 7.35
N SER A 36 -0.65 -6.08 6.84
CA SER A 36 -0.42 -6.55 5.47
C SER A 36 -0.99 -5.57 4.44
N ARG A 37 -2.18 -5.02 4.69
CA ARG A 37 -2.77 -3.96 3.88
C ARG A 37 -1.84 -2.75 3.79
N LEU A 38 -1.34 -2.25 4.93
CA LEU A 38 -0.41 -1.12 4.96
C LEU A 38 0.84 -1.35 4.09
N LEU A 39 1.42 -2.55 4.16
CA LEU A 39 2.58 -2.90 3.33
C LEU A 39 2.24 -2.85 1.83
N ILE A 40 1.15 -3.52 1.44
CA ILE A 40 0.77 -3.63 0.03
C ILE A 40 0.42 -2.23 -0.51
N MET A 41 -0.30 -1.42 0.28
CA MET A 41 -0.62 -0.04 -0.06
C MET A 41 0.62 0.83 -0.23
N ASN A 42 1.64 0.69 0.63
CA ASN A 42 2.92 1.41 0.47
C ASN A 42 3.64 1.01 -0.83
N ASN A 43 3.67 -0.28 -1.16
CA ASN A 43 4.29 -0.76 -2.40
C ASN A 43 3.54 -0.27 -3.64
N ALA A 44 2.21 -0.37 -3.65
CA ALA A 44 1.36 0.14 -4.73
C ALA A 44 1.50 1.66 -4.88
N ALA A 45 1.53 2.39 -3.76
CA ALA A 45 1.76 3.83 -3.75
C ALA A 45 3.12 4.22 -4.34
N CYS A 46 4.18 3.49 -3.97
CA CYS A 46 5.52 3.70 -4.53
C CYS A 46 5.56 3.45 -6.04
N HIS A 47 4.90 2.39 -6.52
CA HIS A 47 4.82 2.10 -7.96
C HIS A 47 4.04 3.17 -8.72
N LEU A 48 2.88 3.59 -8.19
CA LEU A 48 2.07 4.66 -8.77
C LEU A 48 2.81 6.00 -8.81
N ALA A 49 3.57 6.34 -7.76
CA ALA A 49 4.40 7.53 -7.74
C ALA A 49 5.53 7.50 -8.80
N HIS A 50 6.04 6.32 -9.16
CA HIS A 50 7.01 6.18 -10.26
C HIS A 50 6.37 6.30 -11.64
N LEU A 51 5.19 5.71 -11.83
CA LEU A 51 4.50 5.69 -13.13
C LEU A 51 3.86 7.04 -13.46
N ALA A 52 3.20 7.67 -12.49
CA ALA A 52 2.38 8.86 -12.69
C ALA A 52 2.45 9.78 -11.45
N PRO A 53 3.60 10.45 -11.23
CA PRO A 53 3.86 11.20 -10.00
C PRO A 53 2.89 12.36 -9.76
N ILE A 54 2.44 13.04 -10.82
CA ILE A 54 1.53 14.18 -10.69
C ILE A 54 0.13 13.67 -10.32
N GLU A 55 -0.35 12.69 -11.07
CA GLU A 55 -1.64 12.04 -10.89
C GLU A 55 -1.72 11.41 -9.50
N PHE A 56 -0.67 10.74 -9.04
CA PHE A 56 -0.59 10.14 -7.72
C PHE A 56 -0.83 11.16 -6.59
N LEU A 57 -0.28 12.37 -6.69
CA LEU A 57 -0.47 13.44 -5.69
C LEU A 57 -1.92 13.97 -5.64
N TYR A 58 -2.68 13.83 -6.74
CA TYR A 58 -4.06 14.32 -6.84
C TYR A 58 -5.13 13.22 -6.76
N MET A 59 -4.78 11.95 -7.01
CA MET A 59 -5.74 10.85 -7.13
C MET A 59 -6.06 10.16 -5.79
N LEU A 60 -5.14 10.16 -4.82
CA LEU A 60 -5.28 9.29 -3.66
C LEU A 60 -5.42 10.09 -2.34
N PRO A 61 -6.58 9.98 -1.65
CA PRO A 61 -6.73 10.49 -0.30
C PRO A 61 -5.69 9.81 0.60
N ASP A 62 -5.09 10.59 1.49
CA ASP A 62 -4.09 10.11 2.45
C ASP A 62 -2.81 9.51 1.83
N SER A 63 -2.54 9.73 0.54
CA SER A 63 -1.30 9.30 -0.13
C SER A 63 -0.02 9.73 0.59
N ARG A 64 -0.08 10.86 1.31
CA ARG A 64 1.00 11.36 2.17
C ARG A 64 1.27 10.49 3.39
N GLU A 65 0.26 9.79 3.90
CA GLU A 65 0.40 8.86 5.03
C GLU A 65 1.11 7.57 4.60
N TYR A 66 0.87 7.11 3.37
CA TYR A 66 1.46 5.87 2.83
C TYR A 66 2.87 6.06 2.24
N PHE A 67 3.44 7.26 2.34
CA PHE A 67 4.89 7.46 2.28
C PHE A 67 5.53 7.10 3.62
N PHE A 68 5.33 5.87 4.11
CA PHE A 68 6.06 5.43 5.29
C PHE A 68 7.52 5.16 4.92
N SER A 69 8.42 5.61 5.80
CA SER A 69 9.87 5.40 5.75
C SER A 69 10.31 3.94 5.95
N GLN A 70 9.38 2.99 6.04
CA GLN A 70 9.70 1.59 6.30
C GLN A 70 9.34 0.71 5.10
N PRO A 71 10.32 0.43 4.22
CA PRO A 71 10.16 -0.53 3.12
C PRO A 71 10.17 -1.99 3.60
N ILE A 72 10.12 -2.23 4.92
CA ILE A 72 10.24 -3.57 5.49
C ILE A 72 8.90 -3.98 6.10
N PRO A 73 8.35 -5.14 5.70
CA PRO A 73 7.27 -5.77 6.43
C PRO A 73 7.57 -5.94 7.91
N TRP A 74 6.55 -5.71 8.75
CA TRP A 74 6.64 -5.81 10.21
C TRP A 74 7.17 -7.17 10.67
N TRP A 75 6.78 -8.26 10.01
CA TRP A 75 7.25 -9.62 10.31
C TRP A 75 8.72 -9.86 9.91
N LEU A 76 9.24 -9.11 8.93
CA LEU A 76 10.68 -9.10 8.62
C LEU A 76 11.46 -8.24 9.63
N LYS A 77 10.84 -7.18 10.15
CA LYS A 77 11.42 -6.37 11.24
C LYS A 77 11.52 -7.17 12.55
N GLU A 78 10.50 -7.97 12.88
CA GLU A 78 10.56 -8.93 14.01
C GLU A 78 11.63 -10.01 13.81
N ALA A 79 11.86 -10.42 12.56
CA ALA A 79 12.94 -11.34 12.18
C ALA A 79 14.33 -10.67 12.12
N GLY A 80 14.45 -9.39 12.46
CA GLY A 80 15.73 -8.67 12.53
C GLY A 80 16.25 -8.09 11.21
N TYR A 81 15.43 -8.04 10.16
CA TYR A 81 15.83 -7.41 8.90
C TYR A 81 15.69 -5.88 8.97
N THR A 82 16.72 -5.18 8.50
CA THR A 82 16.76 -3.71 8.33
C THR A 82 16.80 -3.35 6.85
N ALA A 83 16.14 -2.25 6.48
CA ALA A 83 16.18 -1.68 5.14
C ALA A 83 17.60 -1.16 4.91
N THR A 84 18.24 -1.64 3.85
CA THR A 84 19.54 -1.16 3.37
C THR A 84 19.43 0.19 2.70
#